data_AF-A0A0Q5N8B4-F1
#
_entry.id   AF-A0A0Q5N8B4-F1
#
_cell.length_a   1.000
_cell.length_b   1.000
_cell.length_c   1.000
_cell.angle_alpha   90.00
_cell.angle_beta   90.00
_cell.angle_gamma   90.00
#
_symmetry.space_group_name_H-M   'P 1'
#
loop_
_entity.id
_entity.type
_entity.pdbx_description
1 polymer ?
#
loop_
_entity_poly.entity_id
_entity_poly.type
_entity_poly.pdbx_seq_one_letter_code
_entity_poly.pdbx_strand_id
1 'polypeptide(L)' 'MLRVVSGRPTDAELAAVAAVLAARAVEAEAERAVRAAPATESAWSRSRRRPRGPSTSGPGQWRSFSG' A
#
# COMPACT_ATOMS: atom_id res chain seq x y z
N MET A 1 8.21 -21.06 -11.44
CA MET A 1 8.39 -21.80 -12.71
C MET A 1 7.16 -21.59 -13.58
N LEU A 2 7.33 -21.19 -14.85
CA LEU A 2 6.26 -20.97 -15.83
C LEU A 2 5.97 -22.29 -16.57
N ARG A 3 4.69 -22.61 -16.82
CA ARG A 3 4.30 -23.80 -17.60
C ARG A 3 3.25 -23.41 -18.65
N VAL A 4 3.48 -23.80 -19.90
CA VAL A 4 2.48 -23.73 -20.96
C VAL A 4 1.53 -24.93 -20.82
N VAL A 5 0.23 -24.66 -20.72
CA VAL A 5 -0.80 -25.69 -20.51
C VAL A 5 -1.57 -26.05 -21.78
N SER A 6 -1.51 -25.20 -22.80
CA SER A 6 -2.19 -25.37 -24.08
C SER A 6 -1.51 -24.56 -25.18
N GLY A 7 -1.66 -24.98 -26.44
CA GLY A 7 -1.10 -24.28 -27.60
C GLY A 7 0.39 -24.58 -27.85
N ARG A 8 0.95 -23.95 -28.88
CA ARG A 8 2.38 -23.98 -29.22
C ARG A 8 2.86 -22.54 -29.45
N PRO A 9 3.10 -21.76 -28.39
CA PRO A 9 3.62 -20.42 -28.54
C PRO A 9 5.00 -20.47 -29.18
N THR A 10 5.27 -19.45 -29.98
CA THR A 10 6.61 -19.21 -30.53
C THR A 10 7.57 -18.75 -29.42
N ASP A 11 8.87 -18.89 -29.67
CA ASP A 11 9.91 -18.40 -28.73
C ASP A 11 9.77 -16.90 -28.46
N ALA A 12 9.35 -16.12 -29.46
CA ALA A 12 9.12 -14.69 -29.34
C ALA A 12 7.96 -14.36 -28.39
N GLU A 13 6.84 -15.10 -28.47
CA GLU A 13 5.70 -14.92 -27.58
C GLU A 13 6.04 -15.33 -26.14
N LEU A 14 6.79 -16.41 -25.97
CA LEU A 14 7.29 -16.82 -24.66
C LEU A 14 8.22 -15.76 -24.05
N ALA A 15 9.13 -15.19 -24.85
CA ALA A 15 10.01 -14.12 -24.42
C ALA A 15 9.24 -12.86 -24.03
N ALA A 16 8.21 -12.48 -24.79
CA ALA A 16 7.36 -11.34 -24.47
C ALA A 16 6.64 -11.51 -23.13
N VAL A 17 6.03 -12.67 -22.89
CA VAL A 17 5.36 -12.96 -21.60
C VAL A 17 6.37 -12.97 -20.45
N ALA A 18 7.54 -13.59 -20.65
CA ALA A 18 8.59 -13.61 -19.65
C ALA A 18 9.07 -12.19 -19.29
N ALA A 19 9.22 -11.31 -20.28
CA ALA A 19 9.60 -9.91 -20.07
C ALA A 19 8.56 -9.15 -19.24
N VAL A 20 7.27 -9.33 -19.53
CA VAL A 20 6.17 -8.71 -18.75
C VAL A 20 6.19 -9.21 -17.30
N LEU A 21 6.32 -10.52 -17.09
CA LEU A 21 6.38 -11.10 -15.75
C LEU A 21 7.60 -10.62 -14.97
N ALA A 22 8.76 -10.50 -15.63
CA ALA A 22 9.97 -9.95 -15.01
C ALA A 22 9.79 -8.49 -14.60
N ALA A 23 9.21 -7.65 -15.46
CA ALA A 23 8.92 -6.25 -15.14
C ALA A 23 7.98 -6.11 -13.93
N ARG A 24 6.90 -6.91 -13.90
CA ARG A 24 5.96 -6.94 -12.77
C ARG A 24 6.60 -7.44 -11.48
N ALA A 25 7.53 -8.40 -11.56
CA ALA A 25 8.26 -8.88 -10.39
C ALA A 25 9.16 -7.79 -9.78
N VAL A 26 9.82 -6.98 -10.61
CA VAL A 26 10.63 -5.83 -10.15
C VAL A 26 9.76 -4.80 -9.44
N GLU A 27 8.61 -4.45 -10.01
CA GLU A 27 7.67 -3.51 -9.39
C GLU A 27 7.14 -4.04 -8.05
N ALA A 28 6.74 -5.31 -8.00
CA ALA A 28 6.26 -5.94 -6.77
C ALA A 28 7.34 -5.94 -5.67
N GLU A 29 8.61 -6.11 -6.03
CA GLU A 29 9.71 -6.03 -5.07
C GLU A 29 9.92 -4.60 -4.57
N ALA A 30 9.85 -3.60 -5.45
CA ALA A 30 9.91 -2.19 -5.06
C ALA A 30 8.77 -1.81 -4.10
N GLU A 31 7.54 -2.24 -4.38
CA GLU A 31 6.41 -2.03 -3.48
C GLU A 31 6.59 -2.71 -2.11
N ARG A 32 7.16 -3.92 -2.08
CA ARG A 32 7.50 -4.59 -0.83
C ARG A 32 8.53 -3.81 -0.04
N ALA A 33 9.57 -3.29 -0.70
CA ALA A 33 10.58 -2.46 -0.06
C ALA A 33 9.97 -1.19 0.56
N VAL A 34 9.03 -0.54 -0.15
CA VAL A 34 8.29 0.63 0.38
C VAL A 34 7.44 0.24 1.59
N ARG A 35 6.73 -0.90 1.55
CA ARG A 35 5.92 -1.37 2.68
C ARG A 35 6.74 -1.84 3.88
N ALA A 36 7.94 -2.38 3.63
CA ALA A 36 8.85 -2.83 4.68
C ALA A 36 9.59 -1.65 5.35
N ALA A 37 9.64 -0.49 4.69
CA ALA A 37 10.21 0.70 5.30
C ALA A 37 9.44 1.05 6.58
N PRO A 38 10.13 1.36 7.69
CA PRO A 38 9.46 1.80 8.90
C PRO A 38 8.60 3.03 8.58
N ALA A 39 7.37 3.06 9.08
CA ALA A 39 6.47 4.19 8.88
C ALA A 39 7.14 5.47 9.41
N THR A 40 7.55 6.35 8.51
CA THR A 40 8.09 7.65 8.90
C THR A 40 6.95 8.49 9.43
N GLU A 41 7.15 9.15 10.58
CA GLU A 41 6.13 10.05 11.10
C GLU A 41 5.87 11.18 10.10
N SER A 42 4.64 11.24 9.59
CA SER A 42 4.25 12.30 8.66
C SER A 42 4.44 13.68 9.30
N ALA A 43 4.70 14.71 8.48
CA ALA A 43 4.79 16.08 8.98
C ALA A 43 3.49 16.53 9.69
N TRP A 44 2.35 15.96 9.29
CA TRP A 44 1.08 16.14 9.99
C TRP A 44 1.06 15.46 11.35
N SER A 45 1.54 14.21 11.47
CA SER A 45 1.67 13.50 12.75
C SER A 45 2.57 14.27 13.72
N ARG A 46 3.73 14.75 13.24
CA ARG A 46 4.69 15.53 14.05
C ARG A 46 4.14 16.87 14.53
N SER A 47 3.34 17.54 13.71
CA SER A 47 2.77 18.86 14.06
C SER A 47 1.41 18.77 14.77
N ARG A 48 0.81 17.58 14.86
CA ARG A 48 -0.47 17.39 15.53
C ARG A 48 -0.30 17.61 17.03
N ARG A 49 -0.87 18.71 17.52
CA ARG A 49 -0.96 18.94 18.98
C ARG A 49 -1.74 17.80 19.63
N ARG A 50 -1.22 17.31 20.76
CA ARG A 50 -1.93 16.34 21.58
C ARG A 50 -3.32 16.90 21.96
N PRO A 51 -4.39 16.10 21.92
CA PRO A 51 -5.68 16.49 22.49
C PRO A 51 -5.46 16.96 23.94
N ARG A 52 -6.12 18.05 24.34
CA ARG A 52 -5.93 18.67 25.66
C ARG A 52 -6.47 17.82 26.82
N GLY A 53 -7.18 16.73 26.53
CA GLY A 53 -7.73 15.82 27.52
C GLY A 53 -8.33 14.56 26.87
N PRO A 54 -8.69 13.55 27.68
CA PRO A 54 -9.34 12.33 27.20
C PRO A 54 -10.73 12.66 26.63
N SER A 55 -11.03 12.12 25.45
CA SER A 55 -12.38 12.17 24.87
C SER A 55 -13.24 11.07 25.49
N THR A 56 -14.25 11.43 26.27
CA THR A 56 -15.21 10.46 26.80
C THR A 56 -16.21 10.07 25.70
N SER A 57 -16.28 8.77 25.37
CA SER A 57 -17.33 8.25 24.48
C SER A 57 -18.67 8.21 25.22
N GLY A 58 -19.75 8.65 24.57
CA GLY A 58 -21.10 8.55 25.11
C GLY A 58 -22.12 9.43 24.39
N PRO A 59 -23.42 9.06 24.41
CA PRO A 59 -24.48 9.90 23.87
C PRO A 59 -24.42 11.31 24.48
N GLY A 60 -24.47 12.35 23.64
CA GLY A 60 -24.47 13.75 24.08
C GLY A 60 -23.10 14.35 24.38
N GLN A 61 -22.02 13.56 24.44
CA GLN A 61 -20.68 14.05 24.81
C GLN A 61 -19.98 14.84 23.70
N TRP A 62 -20.51 14.81 22.48
CA TRP A 62 -19.95 15.52 21.32
C TRP A 62 -20.62 16.88 21.05
N ARG A 63 -21.56 17.31 21.91
CA ARG A 63 -22.26 18.58 21.74
C ARG A 63 -21.43 19.73 22.33
N SER A 64 -20.38 20.13 21.62
CA SER A 64 -19.61 21.34 21.93
C SER A 64 -19.85 22.46 20.91
N PHE A 65 -21.09 22.60 20.45
CA PHE A 65 -21.52 23.81 19.77
C PHE A 65 -22.93 24.16 20.24
N SER A 66 -23.04 25.30 20.92
CA SER A 66 -24.28 26.03 21.13
C SER A 66 -24.03 27.40 20.52
N GLY A 67 -24.58 27.59 19.32
CA GLY A 67 -24.55 28.80 18.54
C GLY A 67 -25.71 28.76 17.56
#